data_AF-A0A942JB59-F1
#
_entry.id   AF-A0A942JB59-F1
#
_cell.length_a   1.000
_cell.length_b   1.000
_cell.length_c   1.000
_cell.angle_alpha   90.00
_cell.angle_beta   90.00
_cell.angle_gamma   90.00
#
_symmetry.space_group_name_H-M   'P 1'
#
loop_
_entity.id
_entity.type
_entity.pdbx_description
1 polymer ?
#
loop_
_entity_poly.entity_id
_entity_poly.type
_entity_poly.pdbx_seq_one_letter_code
_entity_poly.pdbx_strand_id
1 'polypeptide(L)'
;AAGNSGPAEKSIESPGCCGATVAVGAANDRNTLTPEACTIASFSSRGPTLDNTMKPDICAPGVNIVATRARRLYVQKLQRIHLYSYTRMSGTSMAAPIVSGVAALLLQGDPSLTTEQLKQKLLAGTIKLSSPVTAQGQGLVQISPV
;
A
#
# COMPACT_ATOMS: atom_id res chain seq x y z
N ALA A 1 -4.49 -5.80 0.12
CA ALA A 1 -3.97 -5.09 -1.07
C ALA A 1 -5.15 -4.64 -1.93
N ALA A 2 -5.01 -3.56 -2.71
CA ALA A 2 -6.10 -3.03 -3.54
C ALA A 2 -6.28 -3.78 -4.88
N GLY A 3 -5.23 -4.43 -5.40
CA GLY A 3 -5.21 -5.06 -6.71
C GLY A 3 -4.21 -4.42 -7.66
N ASN A 4 -3.89 -5.10 -8.76
CA ASN A 4 -2.92 -4.64 -9.76
C ASN A 4 -3.56 -4.42 -11.15
N SER A 5 -4.85 -4.08 -11.17
CA SER A 5 -5.70 -3.99 -12.37
C SER A 5 -5.98 -2.54 -12.80
N GLY A 6 -5.21 -1.56 -12.30
CA GLY A 6 -5.24 -0.17 -12.76
C GLY A 6 -4.66 -0.01 -14.17
N PRO A 7 -4.72 1.19 -14.78
CA PRO A 7 -5.10 2.48 -14.17
C PRO A 7 -6.59 2.82 -14.28
N ALA A 8 -7.41 1.94 -14.86
CA ALA A 8 -8.85 2.17 -14.97
C ALA A 8 -9.50 2.21 -13.57
N GLU A 9 -10.55 3.03 -13.41
CA GLU A 9 -11.41 3.02 -12.23
C GLU A 9 -12.17 1.70 -12.11
N LYS A 10 -12.81 1.46 -10.96
CA LYS A 10 -13.58 0.24 -10.67
C LYS A 10 -12.76 -1.05 -10.79
N SER A 11 -11.47 -0.96 -10.45
CA SER A 11 -10.52 -2.07 -10.53
C SER A 11 -10.11 -2.61 -9.16
N ILE A 12 -10.74 -2.17 -8.08
CA ILE A 12 -10.48 -2.67 -6.71
C ILE A 12 -10.90 -4.14 -6.62
N GLU A 13 -9.95 -4.99 -6.26
CA GLU A 13 -10.15 -6.44 -6.20
C GLU A 13 -10.74 -6.88 -4.85
N SER A 14 -11.48 -7.99 -4.87
CA SER A 14 -11.89 -8.69 -3.65
C SER A 14 -10.68 -9.37 -3.00
N PRO A 15 -10.55 -9.37 -1.65
CA PRO A 15 -11.50 -8.85 -0.66
C PRO A 15 -11.29 -7.36 -0.29
N GLY A 16 -10.37 -6.65 -0.95
CA GLY A 16 -10.03 -5.25 -0.64
C GLY A 16 -11.18 -4.25 -0.85
N CYS A 17 -12.20 -4.60 -1.63
CA CYS A 17 -13.42 -3.81 -1.77
C CYS A 17 -14.28 -3.74 -0.49
N CYS A 18 -14.10 -4.66 0.47
CA CYS A 18 -14.91 -4.69 1.69
C CYS A 18 -14.61 -3.48 2.62
N GLY A 19 -15.66 -2.83 3.14
CA GLY A 19 -15.55 -1.67 4.04
C GLY A 19 -14.79 -1.95 5.35
N ALA A 20 -14.87 -3.18 5.86
CA ALA A 20 -14.16 -3.62 7.07
C ALA A 20 -12.64 -3.76 6.86
N THR A 21 -12.17 -3.81 5.61
CA THR A 21 -10.73 -3.93 5.31
C THR A 21 -10.07 -2.57 5.19
N VAL A 22 -8.73 -2.57 5.31
CA VAL A 22 -7.86 -1.48 4.84
C VAL A 22 -7.25 -1.92 3.50
N ALA A 23 -7.77 -1.40 2.41
CA ALA A 23 -7.23 -1.60 1.08
C ALA A 23 -6.06 -0.64 0.85
N VAL A 24 -4.95 -1.20 0.40
CA VAL A 24 -3.69 -0.48 0.23
C VAL A 24 -3.34 -0.42 -1.26
N GLY A 25 -3.29 0.80 -1.79
CA GLY A 25 -2.77 1.11 -3.13
C GLY A 25 -1.24 1.19 -3.15
N ALA A 26 -0.65 1.13 -4.35
CA ALA A 26 0.79 1.19 -4.54
C ALA A 26 1.23 2.56 -5.07
N ALA A 27 2.17 3.17 -4.37
CA ALA A 27 2.87 4.38 -4.81
C ALA A 27 4.25 4.04 -5.36
N ASN A 28 4.72 4.88 -6.29
CA ASN A 28 6.09 4.94 -6.78
C ASN A 28 6.78 6.13 -6.10
N ASP A 29 7.75 5.85 -5.25
CA ASP A 29 8.58 6.85 -4.57
C ASP A 29 9.57 7.57 -5.51
N ARG A 30 9.73 7.04 -6.72
CA ARG A 30 10.69 7.49 -7.73
C ARG A 30 12.12 7.57 -7.19
N ASN A 31 12.45 6.73 -6.21
CA ASN A 31 13.73 6.75 -5.49
C ASN A 31 14.06 8.13 -4.90
N THR A 32 13.04 8.83 -4.38
CA THR A 32 13.16 10.14 -3.74
C THR A 32 12.77 10.04 -2.27
N LEU A 33 13.27 10.98 -1.45
CA LEU A 33 12.89 11.11 -0.04
C LEU A 33 11.73 12.07 0.18
N THR A 34 11.16 12.64 -0.88
CA THR A 34 10.11 13.66 -0.83
C THR A 34 8.75 12.99 -1.04
N PRO A 35 7.92 12.84 0.00
CA PRO A 35 6.65 12.13 -0.10
C PRO A 35 5.72 12.72 -1.16
N GLU A 36 5.71 14.04 -1.33
CA GLU A 36 4.89 14.76 -2.31
C GLU A 36 5.30 14.47 -3.75
N ALA A 37 6.53 14.00 -3.96
CA ALA A 37 7.01 13.53 -5.25
C ALA A 37 6.55 12.08 -5.54
N CYS A 38 5.91 11.37 -4.61
CA CYS A 38 5.36 10.06 -4.90
C CYS A 38 4.18 10.16 -5.88
N THR A 39 4.09 9.21 -6.80
CA THR A 39 2.94 9.08 -7.71
C THR A 39 2.28 7.71 -7.54
N ILE A 40 0.99 7.59 -7.85
CA ILE A 40 0.34 6.28 -7.82
C ILE A 40 0.87 5.42 -8.97
N ALA A 41 1.27 4.18 -8.67
CA ALA A 41 1.74 3.23 -9.66
C ALA A 41 0.65 2.96 -10.70
N SER A 42 1.01 2.88 -11.98
CA SER A 42 0.05 2.69 -13.07
C SER A 42 -0.81 1.44 -12.91
N PHE A 43 -0.23 0.36 -12.40
CA PHE A 43 -0.94 -0.90 -12.13
C PHE A 43 -1.83 -0.83 -10.89
N SER A 44 -1.65 0.12 -9.98
CA SER A 44 -2.42 0.15 -8.73
C SER A 44 -3.91 0.29 -9.06
N SER A 45 -4.71 -0.66 -8.61
CA SER A 45 -6.16 -0.60 -8.75
C SER A 45 -6.71 0.68 -8.12
N ARG A 46 -7.78 1.19 -8.74
CA ARG A 46 -8.40 2.47 -8.41
C ARG A 46 -9.88 2.27 -8.17
N GLY A 47 -10.40 2.99 -7.19
CA GLY A 47 -11.82 3.06 -6.93
C GLY A 47 -12.57 3.96 -7.92
N PRO A 48 -13.82 4.29 -7.58
CA PRO A 48 -14.57 3.65 -6.50
C PRO A 48 -14.76 2.15 -6.79
N THR A 49 -15.19 1.37 -5.81
CA THR A 49 -15.57 -0.04 -6.03
C THR A 49 -16.80 -0.14 -6.96
N LEU A 50 -17.19 -1.35 -7.37
CA LEU A 50 -18.37 -1.55 -8.21
C LEU A 50 -19.68 -1.06 -7.57
N ASP A 51 -19.75 -1.10 -6.24
CA ASP A 51 -20.82 -0.59 -5.37
C ASP A 51 -20.65 0.91 -5.00
N ASN A 52 -19.73 1.63 -5.67
CA ASN A 52 -19.42 3.04 -5.47
C ASN A 52 -18.84 3.41 -4.10
N THR A 53 -18.26 2.45 -3.37
CA THR A 53 -17.53 2.71 -2.12
C THR A 53 -16.13 3.25 -2.44
N MET A 54 -15.66 4.26 -1.69
CA MET A 54 -14.33 4.85 -1.89
C MET A 54 -13.22 3.92 -1.41
N LYS A 55 -12.36 3.51 -2.34
CA LYS A 55 -11.16 2.68 -2.15
C LYS A 55 -10.07 3.10 -3.16
N PRO A 56 -8.78 2.83 -2.93
CA PRO A 56 -8.21 2.27 -1.70
C PRO A 56 -8.38 3.20 -0.50
N ASP A 57 -8.17 2.72 0.73
CA ASP A 57 -8.23 3.58 1.91
C ASP A 57 -6.94 4.42 2.06
N ILE A 58 -5.80 3.83 1.70
CA ILE A 58 -4.45 4.39 1.89
C ILE A 58 -3.52 3.87 0.78
N CYS A 59 -2.38 4.51 0.55
CA CYS A 59 -1.32 3.97 -0.31
C CYS A 59 0.04 3.93 0.41
N ALA A 60 0.93 3.07 -0.08
CA ALA A 60 2.30 2.95 0.42
C ALA A 60 3.26 2.62 -0.74
N PRO A 61 4.58 2.77 -0.57
CA PRO A 61 5.55 2.38 -1.59
C PRO A 61 5.33 0.92 -2.03
N GLY A 62 5.07 0.73 -3.32
CA GLY A 62 4.77 -0.59 -3.88
C GLY A 62 5.46 -0.85 -5.21
N VAL A 63 6.25 0.10 -5.70
CA VAL A 63 7.07 -0.08 -6.89
C VAL A 63 8.46 -0.40 -6.42
N ASN A 64 9.06 -1.44 -7.01
CA ASN A 64 10.51 -1.61 -6.95
C ASN A 64 11.06 -1.88 -5.54
N ILE A 65 10.23 -2.48 -4.69
CA ILE A 65 10.53 -2.77 -3.29
C ILE A 65 11.49 -3.95 -3.19
N VAL A 66 12.57 -3.75 -2.42
CA VAL A 66 13.55 -4.79 -2.10
C VAL A 66 13.12 -5.50 -0.84
N ALA A 67 12.90 -6.81 -0.92
CA ALA A 67 12.46 -7.64 0.20
C ALA A 67 13.17 -9.00 0.20
N THR A 68 13.02 -9.73 1.30
CA THR A 68 13.61 -11.07 1.47
C THR A 68 13.10 -12.03 0.41
N ARG A 69 14.01 -12.84 -0.11
CA ARG A 69 13.75 -13.84 -1.15
C ARG A 69 13.71 -15.22 -0.52
N ALA A 70 12.59 -15.94 -0.69
CA ALA A 70 12.53 -17.34 -0.30
C ALA A 70 13.56 -18.19 -1.07
N ARG A 71 14.21 -19.13 -0.38
CA ARG A 71 15.24 -20.02 -0.97
C ARG A 71 14.71 -20.87 -2.13
N ARG A 72 13.44 -21.26 -2.07
CA ARG A 72 12.74 -22.01 -3.12
C ARG A 72 11.56 -21.17 -3.61
N LEU A 73 11.74 -20.49 -4.73
CA LEU A 73 10.67 -19.72 -5.35
C LEU A 73 10.05 -20.50 -6.50
N TYR A 74 8.72 -20.52 -6.55
CA TYR A 74 7.92 -20.91 -7.72
C TYR A 74 7.73 -19.76 -8.72
N VAL A 75 8.43 -18.64 -8.54
CA VAL A 75 8.37 -17.47 -9.43
C VAL A 75 9.57 -17.52 -10.37
N GLN A 76 9.34 -17.96 -11.61
CA GLN A 76 10.39 -18.33 -12.57
C GLN A 76 11.20 -17.14 -13.13
N LYS A 77 10.76 -15.89 -12.94
CA LYS A 77 11.45 -14.68 -13.43
C LYS A 77 11.43 -13.56 -12.38
N LEU A 78 12.37 -13.59 -11.43
CA LEU A 78 12.65 -12.43 -10.58
C LEU A 78 13.99 -11.81 -10.94
N GLN A 79 14.06 -10.48 -10.95
CA GLN A 79 15.32 -9.75 -11.08
C GLN A 79 16.13 -9.98 -9.82
N ARG A 80 17.18 -10.80 -9.93
CA ARG A 80 18.16 -11.00 -8.87
C ARG A 80 18.89 -9.69 -8.68
N ILE A 81 18.74 -9.08 -7.52
CA ILE A 81 19.68 -8.07 -7.03
C ILE A 81 20.90 -8.80 -6.45
N HIS A 82 22.06 -8.13 -6.41
CA HIS A 82 23.39 -8.68 -6.04
C HIS A 82 23.51 -9.13 -4.56
N LEU A 83 22.39 -9.51 -3.94
CA LEU A 83 22.25 -10.07 -2.60
C LEU A 83 21.41 -11.35 -2.74
N TYR A 84 22.04 -12.52 -2.60
CA TYR A 84 21.40 -13.83 -2.87
C TYR A 84 20.09 -14.08 -2.09
N SER A 85 19.90 -13.38 -0.96
CA SER A 85 18.73 -13.49 -0.07
C SER A 85 17.66 -12.41 -0.26
N TYR A 86 17.81 -11.52 -1.25
CA TYR A 86 16.85 -10.46 -1.52
C TYR A 86 16.43 -10.44 -2.99
N THR A 87 15.25 -9.89 -3.24
CA THR A 87 14.71 -9.69 -4.59
C THR A 87 13.95 -8.38 -4.64
N ARG A 88 13.82 -7.84 -5.84
CA ARG A 88 13.02 -6.65 -6.11
C ARG A 88 11.70 -7.04 -6.74
N MET A 89 10.58 -6.52 -6.22
CA MET A 89 9.24 -6.77 -6.74
C MET A 89 8.40 -5.49 -6.70
N SER A 90 7.37 -5.45 -7.55
CA SER A 90 6.40 -4.36 -7.61
C SER A 90 4.98 -4.94 -7.52
N GLY A 91 4.11 -4.25 -6.79
CA GLY A 91 2.71 -4.61 -6.64
C GLY A 91 2.07 -3.98 -5.41
N THR A 92 0.75 -3.90 -5.38
CA THR A 92 0.01 -3.59 -4.15
C THR A 92 0.24 -4.65 -3.06
N SER A 93 0.66 -5.86 -3.45
CA SER A 93 1.17 -6.91 -2.56
C SER A 93 2.44 -6.51 -1.80
N MET A 94 3.24 -5.58 -2.32
CA MET A 94 4.44 -5.05 -1.65
C MET A 94 4.09 -3.83 -0.78
N ALA A 95 3.11 -3.03 -1.20
CA ALA A 95 2.63 -1.90 -0.41
C ALA A 95 1.85 -2.33 0.85
N ALA A 96 1.00 -3.37 0.74
CA ALA A 96 0.19 -3.87 1.84
C ALA A 96 0.99 -4.24 3.11
N PRO A 97 2.08 -5.03 3.05
CA PRO A 97 2.85 -5.38 4.25
C PRO A 97 3.55 -4.17 4.89
N ILE A 98 3.85 -3.09 4.15
CA ILE A 98 4.37 -1.85 4.75
C ILE A 98 3.33 -1.25 5.70
N VAL A 99 2.09 -1.11 5.24
CA VAL A 99 0.99 -0.60 6.09
C VAL A 99 0.70 -1.55 7.26
N SER A 100 0.78 -2.87 7.05
CA SER A 100 0.67 -3.84 8.15
C SER A 100 1.76 -3.66 9.21
N GLY A 101 3.00 -3.35 8.81
CA GLY A 101 4.09 -3.04 9.73
C GLY A 101 3.82 -1.76 10.54
N VAL A 102 3.31 -0.71 9.90
CA VAL A 102 2.91 0.52 10.59
C VAL A 102 1.75 0.26 11.57
N ALA A 103 0.77 -0.55 11.17
CA ALA A 103 -0.32 -0.96 12.06
C ALA A 103 0.20 -1.72 13.30
N ALA A 104 1.18 -2.60 13.12
CA ALA A 104 1.83 -3.30 14.24
C ALA A 104 2.57 -2.35 15.18
N LEU A 105 3.23 -1.31 14.66
CA LEU A 105 3.87 -0.27 15.49
C LEU A 105 2.85 0.55 16.30
N LEU A 106 1.71 0.90 15.70
CA LEU A 106 0.63 1.58 16.42
C LEU A 106 0.07 0.71 17.55
N LEU A 107 -0.15 -0.58 17.30
CA LEU A 107 -0.59 -1.55 18.32
C LEU A 107 0.48 -1.82 19.38
N GLN A 108 1.76 -1.72 19.03
CA GLN A 108 2.84 -1.82 20.02
C GLN A 108 2.83 -0.62 20.97
N GLY A 109 2.55 0.58 20.48
CA GLY A 109 2.45 1.79 21.29
C GLY A 109 1.17 1.84 22.14
N ASP A 110 0.06 1.32 21.62
CA ASP A 110 -1.21 1.20 22.34
C ASP A 110 -1.93 -0.12 21.98
N PRO A 111 -1.72 -1.19 22.77
CA PRO A 111 -2.37 -2.48 22.53
C PRO A 111 -3.88 -2.49 22.76
N SER A 112 -4.46 -1.41 23.32
CA SER A 112 -5.90 -1.33 23.63
C SER A 112 -6.75 -0.84 22.45
N LEU A 113 -6.11 -0.41 21.36
CA LEU A 113 -6.80 0.13 20.19
C LEU A 113 -7.78 -0.89 19.58
N THR A 114 -9.01 -0.45 19.34
CA THR A 114 -9.96 -1.20 18.51
C THR A 114 -9.55 -1.16 17.04
N THR A 115 -10.11 -2.06 16.23
CA THR A 115 -9.89 -2.09 14.78
C THR A 115 -10.22 -0.75 14.12
N GLU A 116 -11.32 -0.12 14.53
CA GLU A 116 -11.77 1.19 14.04
C GLU A 116 -10.80 2.30 14.42
N GLN A 117 -10.33 2.32 15.68
CA GLN A 117 -9.37 3.32 16.15
C GLN A 117 -8.02 3.16 15.44
N LEU A 118 -7.57 1.92 15.24
CA LEU A 118 -6.35 1.62 14.48
C LEU A 118 -6.47 2.10 13.03
N LYS A 119 -7.60 1.79 12.36
CA LYS A 119 -7.88 2.28 11.01
C LYS A 119 -7.89 3.81 10.96
N GLN A 120 -8.57 4.47 11.89
CA GLN A 120 -8.60 5.94 11.97
C GLN A 120 -7.21 6.55 12.15
N LYS A 121 -6.39 6.01 13.06
CA LYS A 121 -5.01 6.48 13.28
C LYS A 121 -4.13 6.30 12.04
N LEU A 122 -4.24 5.16 11.35
CA LEU A 122 -3.53 4.92 10.09
C LEU A 122 -3.90 5.96 9.02
N LEU A 123 -5.18 6.26 8.88
CA LEU A 123 -5.69 7.17 7.86
C LEU A 123 -5.44 8.64 8.18
N ALA A 124 -5.46 9.02 9.46
CA ALA A 124 -5.22 10.40 9.88
C ALA A 124 -3.76 10.83 9.72
N GLY A 125 -2.82 9.89 9.79
CA GLY A 125 -1.39 10.15 9.71
C GLY A 125 -0.82 10.26 8.28
N THR A 126 -1.65 10.17 7.23
CA THR A 126 -1.16 10.08 5.85
C THR A 126 -0.76 11.43 5.25
N ILE A 127 0.18 11.40 4.29
CA ILE A 127 0.54 12.54 3.44
C ILE A 127 -0.29 12.53 2.17
N LYS A 128 -1.02 13.61 1.90
CA LYS A 128 -1.77 13.75 0.65
C LYS A 128 -0.83 13.94 -0.54
N LEU A 129 -1.06 13.16 -1.58
CA LEU A 129 -0.38 13.26 -2.87
C LEU A 129 -1.20 14.12 -3.85
N SER A 130 -0.56 14.58 -4.92
CA SER A 130 -1.23 15.20 -6.07
C SER A 130 -1.86 14.12 -6.98
N SER A 131 -2.83 13.36 -6.45
CA SER A 131 -3.53 12.29 -7.17
C SER A 131 -5.02 12.23 -6.81
N PRO A 132 -5.89 11.65 -7.65
CA PRO A 132 -7.29 11.48 -7.29
C PRO A 132 -7.46 10.61 -6.03
N VAL A 133 -8.46 10.92 -5.19
CA VAL A 133 -8.78 10.13 -3.98
C VAL A 133 -9.10 8.68 -4.34
N THR A 134 -9.71 8.44 -5.51
CA THR A 134 -9.96 7.09 -6.06
C THR A 134 -8.67 6.29 -6.32
N ALA A 135 -7.52 6.94 -6.42
CA ALA A 135 -6.22 6.30 -6.63
C ALA A 135 -5.37 6.25 -5.36
N GLN A 136 -5.35 7.32 -4.56
CA GLN A 136 -4.48 7.44 -3.38
C GLN A 136 -5.16 7.09 -2.04
N GLY A 137 -6.49 7.03 -1.99
CA GLY A 137 -7.22 7.01 -0.73
C GLY A 137 -7.02 8.29 0.07
N GLN A 138 -6.71 8.16 1.36
CA GLN A 138 -6.39 9.30 2.23
C GLN A 138 -4.98 9.86 1.99
N GLY A 139 -4.09 9.07 1.38
CA GLY A 139 -2.73 9.50 1.06
C GLY A 139 -1.69 8.40 1.25
N LEU A 140 -0.42 8.80 1.18
CA LEU A 140 0.74 7.96 1.45
C LEU A 140 0.88 7.72 2.95
N VAL A 141 1.11 6.47 3.36
CA VAL A 141 1.37 6.12 4.75
C VAL A 141 2.57 6.88 5.31
N GLN A 142 2.40 7.42 6.51
CA GLN A 142 3.47 8.05 7.29
C GLN A 142 3.32 7.61 8.76
N ILE A 143 4.46 7.47 9.43
CA ILE A 143 4.56 7.36 10.88
C ILE A 143 5.26 8.62 11.39
N SER A 144 4.59 9.40 12.23
CA SER A 144 5.22 10.51 12.93
C SER A 144 5.70 10.01 14.29
N PRO A 145 6.90 10.42 14.76
CA PRO A 145 7.26 10.25 16.15
C PRO A 145 6.23 11.00 17.00
N VAL A 146 5.68 10.32 18.01
CA VAL A 146 4.86 10.94 19.07
C VAL A 146 5.78 11.76 19.96
#